data_AF-A0A7J2UW74-F1
#
_entry.id   AF-A0A7J2UW74-F1
#
_cell.length_a   1.000
_cell.length_b   1.000
_cell.length_c   1.000
_cell.angle_alpha   90.00
_cell.angle_beta   90.00
_cell.angle_gamma   90.00
#
_symmetry.space_group_name_H-M   'P 1'
#
loop_
_entity.id
_entity.type
_entity.pdbx_description
1 polymer ?
#
loop_
_entity_poly.entity_id
_entity_poly.type
_entity_poly.pdbx_seq_one_letter_code
_entity_poly.pdbx_strand_id
1 'polypeptide(L)'
;MYGKYMKKRNKNHRKKSLIILLIGIMLIFTPALMMQIIQAQGMQINDSRIASFHSSGSSIYDLLVIAPKKYADALHPLIIHKNQVGVRTHLVTLDDVYHQMFWQGRDNQEKIKYFIKIAKEEWGITYVLLVGDFRTIPVRYVYNADNNTGWDEPCFISELYYADLYDKNHNFSSWDTDNNGVYG
;
A
#
# COMPACT_ATOMS: atom_id res chain seq x y z
N MET A 1 -30.84 -41.91 2.77
CA MET A 1 -31.34 -40.51 2.70
C MET A 1 -30.26 -39.48 3.10
N TYR A 2 -29.15 -39.33 2.35
CA TYR A 2 -28.07 -38.39 2.73
C TYR A 2 -27.49 -37.52 1.58
N GLY A 3 -28.05 -37.57 0.37
CA GLY A 3 -27.47 -36.87 -0.81
C GLY A 3 -27.97 -35.45 -1.09
N LYS A 4 -29.08 -34.98 -0.48
CA LYS A 4 -29.73 -33.70 -0.86
C LYS A 4 -29.22 -32.48 -0.09
N TYR A 5 -28.55 -32.65 1.06
CA TYR A 5 -28.15 -31.54 1.94
C TYR A 5 -26.75 -30.97 1.67
N MET A 6 -25.85 -31.69 0.98
CA MET A 6 -24.49 -31.19 0.67
C MET A 6 -24.44 -30.18 -0.49
N LYS A 7 -25.40 -30.22 -1.43
CA LYS A 7 -25.38 -29.36 -2.63
C LYS A 7 -25.78 -27.90 -2.35
N LYS A 8 -26.60 -27.66 -1.31
CA LYS A 8 -27.12 -26.32 -0.95
C LYS A 8 -26.06 -25.46 -0.23
N ARG A 9 -25.21 -26.09 0.59
CA ARG A 9 -24.13 -25.41 1.35
C ARG A 9 -23.04 -24.86 0.43
N ASN A 10 -22.64 -25.63 -0.58
CA ASN A 10 -21.62 -25.23 -1.55
C ASN A 10 -22.11 -24.11 -2.49
N LYS A 11 -23.39 -24.13 -2.90
CA LYS A 11 -24.00 -23.04 -3.70
C LYS A 11 -24.05 -21.71 -2.94
N ASN A 12 -24.33 -21.74 -1.63
CA ASN A 12 -24.32 -20.54 -0.79
C ASN A 12 -22.90 -20.01 -0.56
N HIS A 13 -21.90 -20.88 -0.40
CA HIS A 13 -20.50 -20.47 -0.28
C HIS A 13 -19.98 -19.83 -1.58
N ARG A 14 -20.29 -20.42 -2.74
CA ARG A 14 -19.93 -19.86 -4.06
C ARG A 14 -20.61 -18.52 -4.31
N LYS A 15 -21.88 -18.35 -3.93
CA LYS A 15 -22.58 -17.06 -4.01
C LYS A 15 -21.96 -15.99 -3.12
N LYS A 16 -21.60 -16.32 -1.88
CA LYS A 16 -20.90 -15.41 -0.96
C LYS A 16 -19.52 -15.02 -1.50
N SER A 17 -18.78 -15.98 -2.06
CA SER A 17 -17.48 -15.73 -2.69
C SER A 17 -17.58 -14.84 -3.93
N LEU A 18 -18.62 -15.01 -4.76
CA LEU A 18 -18.88 -14.11 -5.90
C LEU A 18 -19.27 -12.69 -5.45
N ILE A 19 -20.06 -12.56 -4.38
CA ILE A 19 -20.44 -11.25 -3.84
C ILE A 19 -19.23 -10.51 -3.30
N ILE A 20 -18.33 -11.20 -2.59
CA ILE A 20 -17.08 -10.60 -2.07
C ILE A 20 -16.16 -10.17 -3.22
N LEU A 21 -16.06 -10.99 -4.28
CA LEU A 21 -15.30 -10.64 -5.49
C LEU A 21 -15.88 -9.40 -6.19
N LEU A 22 -17.21 -9.32 -6.31
CA LEU A 22 -17.90 -8.17 -6.93
C LEU A 22 -17.76 -6.88 -6.12
N ILE A 23 -17.81 -6.96 -4.79
CA ILE A 23 -17.57 -5.81 -3.90
C ILE A 23 -16.11 -5.34 -4.01
N GLY A 24 -15.16 -6.27 -4.07
CA GLY A 24 -13.74 -5.95 -4.30
C GLY A 24 -13.50 -5.25 -5.64
N ILE A 25 -14.17 -5.69 -6.71
CA ILE A 25 -14.09 -5.04 -8.03
C ILE A 25 -14.76 -3.65 -8.01
N MET A 26 -15.88 -3.46 -7.30
CA MET A 26 -16.52 -2.15 -7.19
C MET A 26 -15.66 -1.13 -6.45
N LEU A 27 -14.94 -1.52 -5.39
CA LEU A 27 -14.06 -0.60 -4.64
C LEU A 27 -12.86 -0.09 -5.47
N ILE A 28 -12.42 -0.88 -6.45
CA ILE A 28 -11.35 -0.50 -7.40
C ILE A 28 -11.87 0.49 -8.45
N PHE A 29 -13.15 0.40 -8.83
CA PHE A 29 -13.75 1.24 -9.88
C PHE A 29 -14.46 2.50 -9.36
N THR A 30 -14.82 2.59 -8.08
CA THR A 30 -15.48 3.78 -7.50
C THR A 30 -14.67 5.08 -7.59
N PRO A 31 -13.32 5.12 -7.48
CA PRO A 31 -12.58 6.36 -7.63
C PRO A 31 -12.66 6.93 -9.06
N ALA A 32 -12.61 6.05 -10.07
CA ALA A 32 -12.64 6.43 -11.48
C ALA A 32 -14.00 7.05 -11.88
N LEU A 33 -15.11 6.50 -11.38
CA LEU A 33 -16.45 7.03 -11.65
C LEU A 33 -16.67 8.41 -10.99
N MET A 34 -16.08 8.61 -9.80
CA MET A 34 -16.19 9.86 -9.05
C MET A 34 -15.39 11.00 -9.71
N MET A 35 -14.23 10.68 -10.30
CA MET A 35 -13.45 11.62 -11.13
C MET A 35 -14.22 12.12 -12.37
N GLN A 36 -14.94 11.22 -13.05
CA GLN A 36 -15.73 11.60 -14.24
C GLN A 36 -16.87 12.58 -13.90
N ILE A 37 -17.48 12.44 -12.71
CA ILE A 37 -18.54 13.34 -12.26
C ILE A 37 -18.00 14.73 -11.91
N ILE A 38 -16.81 14.81 -11.29
CA ILE A 38 -16.15 16.08 -10.96
C ILE A 38 -15.72 16.83 -12.23
N GLN A 39 -15.22 16.12 -13.24
CA GLN A 39 -14.87 16.69 -14.55
C GLN A 39 -16.10 17.25 -15.30
N ALA A 40 -17.28 16.66 -15.10
CA ALA A 40 -18.53 17.12 -15.71
C ALA A 40 -19.07 18.44 -15.09
N GLN A 41 -18.56 18.89 -13.94
CA GLN A 41 -19.06 20.06 -13.20
C GLN A 41 -18.18 21.33 -13.33
N GLY A 42 -17.35 21.43 -14.37
CA GLY A 42 -16.34 22.48 -14.53
C GLY A 42 -16.81 23.93 -14.28
N MET A 43 -16.36 24.53 -13.16
CA MET A 43 -16.27 25.99 -12.98
C MET A 43 -14.89 26.47 -13.41
N GLN A 44 -14.84 27.40 -14.36
CA GLN A 44 -13.61 28.03 -14.85
C GLN A 44 -13.30 29.27 -14.01
N ILE A 45 -12.20 29.24 -13.24
CA ILE A 45 -11.60 30.43 -12.62
C ILE A 45 -10.25 30.65 -13.31
N ASN A 46 -10.17 31.70 -14.12
CA ASN A 46 -8.95 32.11 -14.82
C ASN A 46 -8.03 32.90 -13.88
N ASP A 47 -7.13 32.20 -13.20
CA ASP A 47 -5.91 32.81 -12.65
C ASP A 47 -4.69 31.99 -13.08
N SER A 48 -3.87 32.58 -13.95
CA SER A 48 -2.68 31.96 -14.53
C SER A 48 -1.57 31.67 -13.50
N ARG A 49 -1.66 32.24 -12.29
CA ARG A 49 -0.76 31.91 -11.17
C ARG A 49 -1.17 30.64 -10.41
N ILE A 50 -2.45 30.25 -10.47
CA ILE A 50 -2.94 28.99 -9.92
C ILE A 50 -2.74 27.86 -10.93
N ALA A 51 -2.84 28.17 -12.24
CA ALA A 51 -2.63 27.21 -13.32
C ALA A 51 -1.21 26.62 -13.38
N SER A 52 -0.17 27.33 -12.90
CA SER A 52 1.21 26.81 -12.88
C SER A 52 1.55 25.97 -11.66
N PHE A 53 0.72 25.99 -10.60
CA PHE A 53 0.89 25.13 -9.42
C PHE A 53 0.00 23.87 -9.48
N HIS A 54 -1.03 23.87 -10.33
CA HIS A 54 -1.99 22.78 -10.51
C HIS A 54 -1.86 22.09 -11.89
N SER A 55 -0.64 21.68 -12.26
CA SER A 55 -0.41 20.78 -13.40
C SER A 55 0.42 19.53 -13.04
N SER A 56 0.31 19.08 -11.80
CA SER A 56 0.55 17.67 -11.43
C SER A 56 -0.69 17.18 -10.70
N GLY A 57 -1.18 15.98 -11.02
CA GLY A 57 -2.47 15.49 -10.50
C GLY A 57 -2.59 15.67 -8.99
N SER A 58 -3.72 16.23 -8.54
CA SER A 58 -4.00 16.45 -7.11
C SER A 58 -3.80 15.14 -6.34
N SER A 59 -2.76 15.05 -5.50
CA SER A 59 -2.59 13.90 -4.60
C SER A 59 -3.78 13.82 -3.65
N ILE A 60 -4.23 12.62 -3.29
CA ILE A 60 -5.34 12.41 -2.35
C ILE A 60 -4.82 12.52 -0.91
N TYR A 61 -3.65 11.93 -0.66
CA TYR A 61 -2.96 11.94 0.62
C TYR A 61 -1.50 12.30 0.42
N ASP A 62 -0.90 12.94 1.42
CA ASP A 62 0.51 13.30 1.46
C ASP A 62 1.31 12.30 2.31
N LEU A 63 0.73 11.84 3.41
CA LEU A 63 1.33 10.91 4.37
C LEU A 63 0.49 9.63 4.52
N LEU A 64 1.13 8.49 4.28
CA LEU A 64 0.59 7.18 4.65
C LEU A 64 1.17 6.71 5.98
N VAL A 65 0.31 6.37 6.94
CA VAL A 65 0.71 5.75 8.20
C VAL A 65 0.32 4.27 8.18
N ILE A 66 1.28 3.37 8.37
CA ILE A 66 1.05 1.92 8.45
C ILE A 66 1.39 1.46 9.87
N ALA A 67 0.45 0.79 10.53
CA ALA A 67 0.64 0.35 11.91
C ALA A 67 -0.08 -0.97 12.22
N PRO A 68 0.38 -1.76 13.21
CA PRO A 68 -0.45 -2.76 13.86
C PRO A 68 -1.74 -2.15 14.41
N LYS A 69 -2.85 -2.89 14.30
CA LYS A 69 -4.18 -2.44 14.75
C LYS A 69 -4.21 -1.94 16.20
N LYS A 70 -3.40 -2.54 17.08
CA LYS A 70 -3.28 -2.14 18.50
C LYS A 70 -2.84 -0.68 18.71
N TYR A 71 -2.24 -0.03 17.72
CA TYR A 71 -1.81 1.37 17.81
C TYR A 71 -2.78 2.35 17.12
N ALA A 72 -3.81 1.86 16.42
CA ALA A 72 -4.67 2.71 15.59
C ALA A 72 -5.36 3.83 16.39
N ASP A 73 -5.93 3.50 17.55
CA ASP A 73 -6.61 4.47 18.41
C ASP A 73 -5.63 5.50 18.98
N ALA A 74 -4.45 5.05 19.40
CA ALA A 74 -3.39 5.92 19.94
C ALA A 74 -2.82 6.87 18.87
N LEU A 75 -2.92 6.52 17.59
CA LEU A 75 -2.46 7.35 16.48
C LEU A 75 -3.46 8.43 16.08
N HIS A 76 -4.74 8.33 16.48
CA HIS A 76 -5.78 9.27 16.05
C HIS A 76 -5.43 10.75 16.31
N PRO A 77 -4.87 11.15 17.47
CA PRO A 77 -4.45 12.53 17.71
C PRO A 77 -3.37 13.02 16.71
N LEU A 78 -2.43 12.15 16.32
CA LEU A 78 -1.42 12.47 15.31
C LEU A 78 -2.07 12.71 13.94
N ILE A 79 -3.00 11.85 13.55
CA ILE A 79 -3.72 11.97 12.27
C ILE A 79 -4.50 13.30 12.22
N ILE A 80 -5.22 13.64 13.30
CA ILE A 80 -5.94 14.91 13.42
C ILE A 80 -4.97 16.08 13.27
N HIS A 81 -3.89 16.08 14.06
CA HIS A 81 -2.92 17.17 14.04
C HIS A 81 -2.29 17.37 12.65
N LYS A 82 -1.87 16.29 11.97
CA LYS A 82 -1.29 16.37 10.63
C LYS A 82 -2.27 16.94 9.61
N ASN A 83 -3.52 16.48 9.63
CA ASN A 83 -4.56 17.02 8.75
C ASN A 83 -4.84 18.51 9.04
N GLN A 84 -4.85 18.94 10.30
CA GLN A 84 -5.05 20.35 10.67
C GLN A 84 -3.95 21.28 10.17
N VAL A 85 -2.71 20.79 10.06
CA VAL A 85 -1.58 21.57 9.55
C VAL A 85 -1.35 21.36 8.04
N GLY A 86 -2.33 20.80 7.32
CA GLY A 86 -2.31 20.67 5.86
C GLY A 86 -1.55 19.47 5.32
N VAL A 87 -1.20 18.49 6.15
CA VAL A 87 -0.59 17.22 5.71
C VAL A 87 -1.68 16.15 5.68
N ARG A 88 -2.24 15.88 4.50
CA ARG A 88 -3.35 14.93 4.35
C ARG A 88 -2.86 13.53 4.67
N THR A 89 -3.35 12.99 5.78
CA THR A 89 -2.80 11.77 6.38
C THR A 89 -3.82 10.65 6.37
N HIS A 90 -3.41 9.49 5.87
CA HIS A 90 -4.21 8.28 5.86
C HIS A 90 -3.57 7.20 6.73
N LEU A 91 -4.33 6.64 7.68
CA LEU A 91 -3.90 5.54 8.54
C LEU A 91 -4.49 4.23 8.02
N VAL A 92 -3.63 3.22 7.85
CA VAL A 92 -4.01 1.84 7.51
C VAL A 92 -3.38 0.86 8.47
N THR A 93 -4.10 -0.22 8.76
CA THR A 93 -3.56 -1.29 9.60
C THR A 93 -2.80 -2.31 8.76
N LEU A 94 -1.86 -3.05 9.37
CA LEU A 94 -1.19 -4.18 8.71
C LEU A 94 -2.19 -5.22 8.19
N ASP A 95 -3.25 -5.52 8.96
CA ASP A 95 -4.28 -6.46 8.55
C ASP A 95 -4.98 -5.99 7.27
N ASP A 96 -5.28 -4.69 7.16
CA ASP A 96 -5.87 -4.11 5.95
C ASP A 96 -4.91 -4.17 4.76
N VAL A 97 -3.62 -3.90 4.97
CA VAL A 97 -2.58 -4.00 3.94
C VAL A 97 -2.51 -5.44 3.42
N TYR A 98 -2.40 -6.42 4.30
CA TYR A 98 -2.29 -7.83 3.91
C TYR A 98 -3.57 -8.35 3.26
N HIS A 99 -4.73 -7.90 3.73
CA HIS A 99 -6.02 -8.23 3.13
C HIS A 99 -6.16 -7.62 1.72
N GLN A 100 -5.78 -6.36 1.51
CA GLN A 100 -5.87 -5.71 0.21
C GLN A 100 -4.84 -6.30 -0.78
N MET A 101 -3.64 -6.61 -0.30
CA MET A 101 -2.56 -7.24 -1.07
C MET A 101 -2.61 -8.77 -1.02
N PHE A 102 -3.80 -9.38 -0.85
CA PHE A 102 -3.89 -10.84 -0.72
C PHE A 102 -3.35 -11.57 -1.97
N TRP A 103 -3.43 -10.95 -3.14
CA TRP A 103 -3.10 -11.50 -4.46
C TRP A 103 -1.74 -11.07 -5.01
N GLN A 104 -1.03 -10.18 -4.32
CA GLN A 104 0.23 -9.58 -4.80
C GLN A 104 1.25 -9.48 -3.67
N GLY A 105 2.52 -9.73 -3.98
CA GLY A 105 3.61 -9.83 -2.99
C GLY A 105 3.81 -11.25 -2.46
N ARG A 106 5.06 -11.72 -2.52
CA ARG A 106 5.51 -13.06 -2.13
C ARG A 106 5.42 -13.30 -0.63
N ASP A 107 5.66 -12.25 0.16
CA ASP A 107 5.66 -12.25 1.62
C ASP A 107 5.06 -10.95 2.19
N ASN A 108 5.03 -10.83 3.52
CA ASN A 108 4.41 -9.68 4.19
C ASN A 108 5.15 -8.37 3.93
N GLN A 109 6.47 -8.40 3.81
CA GLN A 109 7.29 -7.25 3.47
C GLN A 109 6.96 -6.76 2.06
N GLU A 110 6.93 -7.67 1.07
CA GLU A 110 6.64 -7.28 -0.30
C GLU A 110 5.18 -6.83 -0.48
N LYS A 111 4.24 -7.41 0.27
CA LYS A 111 2.85 -6.90 0.36
C LYS A 111 2.82 -5.45 0.85
N ILE A 112 3.54 -5.10 1.91
CA ILE A 112 3.64 -3.69 2.37
C ILE A 112 4.25 -2.82 1.26
N LYS A 113 5.31 -3.28 0.61
CA LYS A 113 5.98 -2.51 -0.47
C LYS A 113 5.06 -2.27 -1.66
N TYR A 114 4.29 -3.27 -2.09
CA TYR A 114 3.28 -3.10 -3.15
C TYR A 114 2.16 -2.15 -2.74
N PHE A 115 1.71 -2.23 -1.48
CA PHE A 115 0.71 -1.29 -0.98
C PHE A 115 1.21 0.15 -1.02
N ILE A 116 2.46 0.39 -0.61
CA ILE A 116 3.10 1.72 -0.70
C ILE A 116 3.21 2.17 -2.16
N LYS A 117 3.57 1.27 -3.09
CA LYS A 117 3.60 1.56 -4.53
C LYS A 117 2.23 2.04 -5.04
N ILE A 118 1.16 1.32 -4.70
CA ILE A 118 -0.20 1.70 -5.09
C ILE A 118 -0.58 3.04 -4.47
N ALA A 119 -0.30 3.26 -3.19
CA ALA A 119 -0.54 4.54 -2.54
C ALA A 119 0.25 5.68 -3.21
N LYS A 120 1.48 5.42 -3.68
CA LYS A 120 2.28 6.39 -4.41
C LYS A 120 1.65 6.75 -5.76
N GLU A 121 1.24 5.75 -6.52
CA GLU A 121 0.75 5.92 -7.90
C GLU A 121 -0.68 6.43 -7.96
N GLU A 122 -1.56 5.92 -7.10
CA GLU A 122 -3.00 6.20 -7.14
C GLU A 122 -3.39 7.33 -6.18
N TRP A 123 -2.70 7.45 -5.04
CA TRP A 123 -3.03 8.48 -4.03
C TRP A 123 -2.04 9.63 -4.01
N GLY A 124 -0.89 9.50 -4.68
CA GLY A 124 0.11 10.57 -4.78
C GLY A 124 0.84 10.84 -3.47
N ILE A 125 0.97 9.85 -2.58
CA ILE A 125 1.70 10.05 -1.31
C ILE A 125 3.15 10.48 -1.54
N THR A 126 3.68 11.24 -0.60
CA THR A 126 5.08 11.65 -0.57
C THR A 126 5.82 11.06 0.62
N TYR A 127 5.10 10.79 1.71
CA TYR A 127 5.66 10.28 2.96
C TYR A 127 5.01 8.97 3.38
N VAL A 128 5.81 8.12 4.01
CA VAL A 128 5.36 6.92 4.70
C VAL A 128 5.87 6.96 6.14
N LEU A 129 5.00 6.67 7.10
CA LEU A 129 5.35 6.47 8.50
C LEU A 129 4.98 5.05 8.90
N LEU A 130 5.99 4.24 9.23
CA LEU A 130 5.81 2.91 9.80
C LEU A 130 5.80 3.05 11.32
N VAL A 131 4.72 2.65 11.97
CA VAL A 131 4.58 2.73 13.43
C VAL A 131 4.60 1.32 14.02
N GLY A 132 5.73 0.94 14.62
CA GLY A 132 5.90 -0.35 15.26
C GLY A 132 7.37 -0.64 15.53
N ASP A 133 7.66 -1.90 15.81
CA ASP A 133 9.01 -2.43 15.94
C ASP A 133 9.27 -3.53 14.91
N PHE A 134 10.50 -4.01 14.82
CA PHE A 134 10.89 -5.08 13.90
C PHE A 134 10.13 -6.41 14.10
N ARG A 135 9.46 -6.59 15.25
CA ARG A 135 8.65 -7.78 15.56
C ARG A 135 7.24 -7.68 15.01
N THR A 136 6.80 -6.47 14.67
CA THR A 136 5.43 -6.17 14.25
C THR A 136 5.37 -5.64 12.82
N ILE A 137 6.23 -4.69 12.47
CA ILE A 137 6.49 -4.29 11.09
C ILE A 137 7.64 -5.18 10.58
N PRO A 138 7.39 -6.08 9.63
CA PRO A 138 8.42 -7.01 9.21
C PRO A 138 9.57 -6.24 8.54
N VAL A 139 10.81 -6.59 8.85
CA VAL A 139 12.00 -5.99 8.23
C VAL A 139 12.45 -6.83 7.03
N ARG A 140 13.20 -6.21 6.13
CA ARG A 140 13.92 -6.93 5.07
C ARG A 140 15.39 -7.03 5.43
N TYR A 141 15.92 -8.25 5.46
CA TYR A 141 17.34 -8.50 5.57
C TYR A 141 17.98 -8.40 4.18
N VAL A 142 19.06 -7.63 4.10
CA VAL A 142 19.86 -7.38 2.91
C VAL A 142 21.19 -8.09 3.06
N TYR A 143 21.58 -8.89 2.09
CA TYR A 143 22.77 -9.71 2.14
C TYR A 143 23.97 -9.01 1.51
N ASN A 144 25.10 -9.05 2.21
CA ASN A 144 26.34 -8.49 1.70
C ASN A 144 26.96 -9.42 0.66
N ALA A 145 27.41 -8.86 -0.46
CA ALA A 145 28.08 -9.61 -1.52
C ALA A 145 29.51 -10.04 -1.15
N ASP A 146 30.15 -9.35 -0.18
CA ASP A 146 31.53 -9.57 0.23
C ASP A 146 31.61 -9.84 1.74
N ASN A 147 31.78 -11.11 2.10
CA ASN A 147 31.99 -11.57 3.47
C ASN A 147 33.50 -11.77 3.79
N ASN A 148 34.40 -11.34 2.91
CA ASN A 148 35.82 -11.70 3.00
C ASN A 148 36.70 -10.66 3.71
N THR A 149 36.09 -9.71 4.44
CA THR A 149 36.77 -8.55 5.04
C THR A 149 37.23 -8.77 6.49
N GLY A 150 37.08 -9.99 7.04
CA GLY A 150 37.40 -10.30 8.43
C GLY A 150 36.37 -9.79 9.45
N TRP A 151 35.27 -9.18 8.96
CA TRP A 151 34.08 -8.84 9.73
C TRP A 151 32.88 -9.57 9.11
N ASP A 152 32.44 -10.64 9.76
CA ASP A 152 31.30 -11.44 9.32
C ASP A 152 29.98 -10.74 9.66
N GLU A 153 29.60 -9.73 8.87
CA GLU A 153 28.21 -9.25 8.80
C GLU A 153 27.58 -9.80 7.52
N PRO A 154 26.98 -11.01 7.54
CA PRO A 154 26.43 -11.62 6.33
C PRO A 154 25.20 -10.88 5.79
N CYS A 155 24.46 -10.18 6.66
CA CYS A 155 23.30 -9.38 6.28
C CYS A 155 22.97 -8.31 7.33
N PHE A 156 22.24 -7.28 6.92
CA PHE A 156 21.74 -6.20 7.77
C PHE A 156 20.26 -5.91 7.48
N ILE A 157 19.55 -5.27 8.42
CA ILE A 157 18.16 -4.86 8.20
C ILE A 157 18.11 -3.55 7.42
N SER A 158 17.18 -3.41 6.47
CA SER A 158 17.01 -2.17 5.73
C SER A 158 15.55 -1.81 5.50
N GLU A 159 15.13 -0.68 6.08
CA GLU A 159 13.82 -0.08 5.85
C GLU A 159 13.75 0.67 4.53
N LEU A 160 14.90 0.99 3.92
CA LEU A 160 14.97 1.54 2.56
C LEU A 160 14.33 0.59 1.54
N TYR A 161 14.21 -0.70 1.86
CA TYR A 161 13.41 -1.65 1.09
C TYR A 161 12.01 -1.12 0.78
N TYR A 162 11.36 -0.43 1.72
CA TYR A 162 10.02 0.13 1.53
C TYR A 162 9.98 1.44 0.73
N ALA A 163 11.10 2.17 0.68
CA ALA A 163 11.20 3.44 -0.02
C ALA A 163 11.66 3.28 -1.48
N ASP A 164 12.50 2.29 -1.76
CA ASP A 164 13.01 2.04 -3.11
C ASP A 164 12.01 1.25 -3.95
N LEU A 165 11.02 1.95 -4.50
CA LEU A 165 9.89 1.33 -5.20
C LEU A 165 10.19 0.90 -6.63
N TYR A 166 11.16 1.55 -7.30
CA TYR A 166 11.35 1.43 -8.74
C TYR A 166 12.82 1.20 -9.12
N ASP A 167 13.05 0.32 -10.08
CA ASP A 167 14.36 0.19 -10.72
C ASP A 167 14.62 1.34 -11.72
N LYS A 168 15.79 1.33 -12.35
CA LYS A 168 16.19 2.31 -13.38
C LYS A 168 15.26 2.40 -14.60
N ASN A 169 14.44 1.38 -14.82
CA ASN A 169 13.50 1.28 -15.93
C ASN A 169 12.06 1.58 -15.49
N HIS A 170 11.86 2.08 -14.26
CA HIS A 170 10.56 2.29 -13.63
C HIS A 170 9.72 1.03 -13.39
N ASN A 171 10.33 -0.16 -13.40
CA ASN A 171 9.67 -1.38 -12.94
C ASN A 171 9.73 -1.50 -11.42
N PHE A 172 8.90 -2.36 -10.83
CA PHE A 172 8.94 -2.62 -9.39
C PHE A 172 10.30 -3.19 -8.96
N SER A 173 10.95 -2.53 -8.00
CA SER A 173 12.22 -2.98 -7.41
C SER A 173 11.94 -4.04 -6.34
N SER A 174 12.04 -5.33 -6.69
CA SER A 174 11.79 -6.44 -5.73
C SER A 174 12.91 -6.61 -4.69
N TRP A 175 14.09 -6.03 -4.95
CA TRP A 175 15.38 -6.34 -4.32
C TRP A 175 15.79 -7.81 -4.44
N ASP A 176 15.18 -8.56 -5.34
CA ASP A 176 15.48 -9.97 -5.61
C ASP A 176 15.31 -10.18 -7.11
N THR A 177 16.27 -9.63 -7.86
CA THR A 177 16.20 -9.51 -9.33
C THR A 177 16.42 -10.86 -10.01
N ASP A 178 17.24 -11.72 -9.41
CA ASP A 178 17.51 -13.08 -9.89
C ASP A 178 16.56 -14.12 -9.29
N ASN A 179 15.64 -13.70 -8.41
CA ASN A 179 14.56 -14.51 -7.83
C ASN A 179 15.10 -15.73 -7.05
N ASN A 180 16.16 -15.51 -6.29
CA ASN A 180 16.80 -16.52 -5.44
C ASN A 180 16.37 -16.42 -3.96
N GLY A 181 15.59 -15.39 -3.60
CA GLY A 181 15.14 -15.14 -2.22
C GLY A 181 16.19 -14.52 -1.30
N VAL A 182 17.33 -14.09 -1.86
CA VAL A 182 18.40 -13.32 -1.23
C VAL A 182 18.26 -11.89 -1.71
N TYR A 183 18.08 -10.97 -0.77
CA TYR A 183 17.72 -9.60 -1.11
C TYR A 183 18.92 -8.67 -1.02
N GLY A 184 19.07 -7.75 -1.98
CA GLY A 184 20.14 -6.74 -2.01
C GLY A 184 20.61 -6.34 -3.39
#